data_AF-A0A2X1RKG5-F1
#
_entry.id   AF-A0A2X1RKG5-F1
#
_cell.length_a   1.000
_cell.length_b   1.000
_cell.length_c   1.000
_cell.angle_alpha   90.00
_cell.angle_beta   90.00
_cell.angle_gamma   90.00
#
_symmetry.space_group_name_H-M   'P 1'
#
loop_
_entity.id
_entity.type
_entity.pdbx_description
1 polymer ?
#
loop_
_entity_poly.entity_id
_entity_poly.type
_entity_poly.pdbx_seq_one_letter_code
_entity_poly.pdbx_strand_id
1 'polypeptide(L)'
;MGGYLNHYGDYSTAQIAVGLDYTYGGGWALGNGMADIENTKLIVLFGNNPAETRMSGGGLTYCIEQAKARSNAKMIIIDPRYNDTGAGREDEWIPIRPGTDAALVSALAYVMIQENLVDQPFLDKYCVGYDEKTLPTDAPKNGHYKAYILGYGNDGIAKTPEWAAKNHGYSGGENY
;
A
#
# COMPACT_ATOMS: atom_id res chain seq x y z
N MET A 1 -9.50 -38.10 24.64
CA MET A 1 -8.49 -37.04 24.88
C MET A 1 -8.04 -36.52 23.53
N GLY A 2 -8.36 -35.27 23.19
CA GLY A 2 -8.01 -34.66 21.92
C GLY A 2 -8.90 -33.45 21.64
N GLY A 3 -8.75 -32.40 22.45
CA GLY A 3 -9.48 -31.15 22.29
C GLY A 3 -8.99 -30.42 21.05
N TYR A 4 -9.87 -30.31 20.05
CA TYR A 4 -9.77 -29.31 19.00
C TYR A 4 -10.19 -27.96 19.60
N LEU A 5 -9.31 -26.97 19.54
CA LEU A 5 -9.69 -25.57 19.77
C LEU A 5 -10.21 -25.01 18.45
N ASN A 6 -11.43 -24.48 18.46
CA ASN A 6 -11.94 -23.65 17.37
C ASN A 6 -10.95 -22.49 17.14
N HIS A 7 -10.48 -22.32 15.90
CA HIS A 7 -9.68 -21.15 15.54
C HIS A 7 -10.61 -19.93 15.62
N TYR A 8 -10.32 -19.00 16.55
CA TYR A 8 -11.06 -17.74 16.66
C TYR A 8 -10.28 -16.65 15.94
N GLY A 9 -10.51 -16.54 14.63
CA GLY A 9 -9.92 -15.55 13.75
C GLY A 9 -8.42 -15.72 13.48
N ASP A 10 -7.97 -15.25 12.32
CA ASP A 10 -6.56 -14.98 12.07
C ASP A 10 -6.35 -13.46 12.00
N TYR A 11 -5.15 -12.99 12.39
CA TYR A 11 -4.86 -11.57 12.49
C TYR A 11 -5.03 -10.86 11.12
N SER A 12 -4.72 -11.54 10.02
CA SER A 12 -4.84 -10.98 8.67
C SER A 12 -6.32 -10.79 8.27
N THR A 13 -7.16 -11.78 8.52
CA THR A 13 -8.60 -11.79 8.27
C THR A 13 -9.29 -10.74 9.12
N ALA A 14 -8.90 -10.57 10.38
CA ALA A 14 -9.45 -9.52 11.24
C ALA A 14 -9.09 -8.11 10.72
N GLN A 15 -7.85 -7.90 10.28
CA GLN A 15 -7.43 -6.62 9.68
C GLN A 15 -8.14 -6.36 8.34
N ILE A 16 -8.34 -7.39 7.50
CA ILE A 16 -9.09 -7.29 6.24
C ILE A 16 -10.55 -6.91 6.53
N ALA A 17 -11.20 -7.60 7.47
CA ALA A 17 -12.61 -7.39 7.78
C ALA A 17 -12.91 -5.99 8.30
N VAL A 18 -11.97 -5.36 9.04
CA VAL A 18 -12.16 -4.01 9.57
C VAL A 18 -11.62 -2.95 8.61
N GLY A 19 -10.42 -3.14 8.06
CA GLY A 19 -9.73 -2.13 7.26
C GLY A 19 -10.35 -1.89 5.89
N LEU A 20 -10.91 -2.92 5.23
CA LEU A 20 -11.51 -2.76 3.91
C LEU A 20 -12.79 -1.92 3.95
N ASP A 21 -13.61 -2.06 4.99
CA ASP A 21 -14.84 -1.28 5.15
C ASP A 21 -14.53 0.23 5.18
N TYR A 22 -13.47 0.62 5.90
CA TYR A 22 -13.05 2.03 5.97
C TYR A 22 -12.34 2.53 4.71
N THR A 23 -11.70 1.64 3.94
CA THR A 23 -10.88 2.02 2.77
C THR A 23 -11.70 2.05 1.47
N TYR A 24 -12.61 1.08 1.29
CA TYR A 24 -13.39 0.90 0.06
C TYR A 24 -14.90 1.02 0.27
N GLY A 25 -15.37 1.27 1.50
CA GLY A 25 -16.78 1.48 1.79
C GLY A 25 -17.64 0.23 1.64
N GLY A 26 -17.05 -0.96 1.73
CA GLY A 26 -17.78 -2.22 1.54
C GLY A 26 -17.10 -3.45 2.13
N GLY A 27 -17.93 -4.47 2.36
CA GLY A 27 -17.65 -5.69 3.13
C GLY A 27 -16.58 -6.64 2.57
N TRP A 28 -16.58 -7.84 3.14
CA TRP A 28 -15.54 -8.87 2.95
C TRP A 28 -15.10 -9.04 1.48
N ALA A 29 -13.83 -8.70 1.22
CA ALA A 29 -13.13 -8.95 -0.04
C ALA A 29 -13.77 -8.30 -1.29
N LEU A 30 -14.41 -7.14 -1.16
CA LEU A 30 -14.80 -6.34 -2.31
C LEU A 30 -13.57 -5.68 -2.94
N GLY A 31 -13.24 -6.09 -4.17
CA GLY A 31 -12.09 -5.58 -4.91
C GLY A 31 -11.99 -6.17 -6.32
N ASN A 32 -10.97 -5.73 -7.04
CA ASN A 32 -10.68 -6.21 -8.40
C ASN A 32 -10.19 -7.66 -8.40
N GLY A 33 -10.54 -8.39 -9.45
CA GLY A 33 -10.05 -9.74 -9.66
C GLY A 33 -8.61 -9.74 -10.18
N MET A 34 -7.93 -10.88 -10.11
CA MET A 34 -6.58 -11.02 -10.67
C MET A 34 -6.54 -10.78 -12.20
N ALA A 35 -7.66 -10.97 -12.89
CA ALA A 35 -7.77 -10.67 -14.32
C ALA A 35 -7.55 -9.18 -14.63
N ASP A 36 -7.83 -8.29 -13.68
CA ASP A 36 -7.67 -6.85 -13.87
C ASP A 36 -6.20 -6.41 -13.86
N ILE A 37 -5.27 -7.28 -13.47
CA ILE A 37 -3.82 -7.02 -13.58
C ILE A 37 -3.43 -6.80 -15.05
N GLU A 38 -4.14 -7.41 -16.01
CA GLU A 38 -3.89 -7.17 -17.44
C GLU A 38 -4.17 -5.72 -17.87
N ASN A 39 -4.95 -4.97 -17.08
CA ASN A 39 -5.29 -3.58 -17.35
C ASN A 39 -4.39 -2.58 -16.59
N THR A 40 -3.43 -3.06 -15.80
CA THR A 40 -2.52 -2.19 -15.04
C THR A 40 -1.26 -1.81 -15.84
N LYS A 41 -0.65 -0.70 -15.46
CA LYS A 41 0.69 -0.30 -15.93
C LYS A 41 1.77 -0.50 -14.85
N LEU A 42 1.36 -0.69 -13.60
CA LEU A 42 2.25 -0.82 -12.45
C LEU A 42 1.63 -1.77 -11.42
N ILE A 43 2.45 -2.69 -10.93
CA ILE A 43 2.14 -3.64 -9.86
C ILE A 43 3.06 -3.28 -8.70
N VAL A 44 2.51 -2.96 -7.53
CA VAL A 44 3.31 -2.70 -6.33
C VAL A 44 2.91 -3.69 -5.25
N LEU A 45 3.86 -4.50 -4.80
CA LEU A 45 3.67 -5.54 -3.80
C LEU A 45 4.29 -5.11 -2.46
N PHE A 46 3.47 -4.70 -1.50
CA PHE A 46 3.90 -4.41 -0.13
C PHE A 46 3.86 -5.67 0.74
N GLY A 47 5.03 -6.19 1.11
CA GLY A 47 5.18 -7.40 1.94
C GLY A 47 4.43 -8.62 1.41
N ASN A 48 4.09 -8.63 0.13
CA ASN A 48 3.18 -9.61 -0.46
C ASN A 48 3.99 -10.71 -1.14
N ASN A 49 3.92 -11.92 -0.58
CA ASN A 49 4.66 -13.09 -1.07
C ASN A 49 3.73 -14.21 -1.54
N PRO A 50 3.01 -14.04 -2.66
CA PRO A 50 2.10 -15.05 -3.19
C PRO A 50 2.78 -16.38 -3.58
N ALA A 51 4.09 -16.39 -3.85
CA ALA A 51 4.83 -17.61 -4.18
C ALA A 51 4.87 -18.62 -3.02
N GLU A 52 5.00 -18.14 -1.77
CA GLU A 52 5.08 -19.02 -0.59
C GLU A 52 3.75 -19.14 0.16
N THR A 53 2.97 -18.06 0.21
CA THR A 53 1.83 -17.95 1.15
C THR A 53 0.49 -18.44 0.57
N ARG A 54 0.38 -18.59 -0.76
CA ARG A 54 -0.88 -18.97 -1.40
C ARG A 54 -0.91 -20.46 -1.68
N MET A 55 -1.88 -21.14 -1.07
CA MET A 55 -2.11 -22.60 -1.12
C MET A 55 -2.37 -23.18 -2.53
N SER A 56 -2.36 -22.36 -3.59
CA SER A 56 -2.49 -22.80 -4.98
C SER A 56 -1.18 -23.34 -5.59
N GLY A 57 -0.08 -23.41 -4.83
CA GLY A 57 1.19 -23.96 -5.32
C GLY A 57 1.80 -23.17 -6.48
N GLY A 58 1.79 -21.83 -6.39
CA GLY A 58 2.35 -20.95 -7.42
C GLY A 58 1.36 -20.49 -8.51
N GLY A 59 0.10 -20.96 -8.49
CA GLY A 59 -0.92 -20.51 -9.46
C GLY A 59 -1.14 -18.98 -9.47
N LEU A 60 -1.09 -18.32 -8.31
CA LEU A 60 -1.17 -16.86 -8.25
C LEU A 60 0.06 -16.18 -8.86
N THR A 61 1.25 -16.70 -8.58
CA THR A 61 2.50 -16.19 -9.16
C THR A 61 2.46 -16.28 -10.68
N TYR A 62 2.00 -17.41 -11.22
CA TYR A 62 1.81 -17.59 -12.66
C TYR A 62 0.81 -16.58 -13.25
N CYS A 63 -0.33 -16.34 -12.58
CA CYS A 63 -1.29 -15.34 -13.05
C CYS A 63 -0.69 -13.93 -13.09
N ILE A 64 0.11 -13.55 -12.08
CA ILE A 64 0.79 -12.25 -12.04
C ILE A 64 1.81 -12.14 -13.18
N GLU A 65 2.62 -13.19 -13.42
CA GLU A 65 3.59 -13.21 -14.52
C GLU A 65 2.90 -13.09 -15.90
N GLN A 66 1.84 -13.87 -16.13
CA GLN A 66 1.10 -13.83 -17.39
C GLN A 66 0.44 -12.46 -17.60
N ALA A 67 -0.18 -11.92 -16.55
CA ALA A 67 -0.81 -10.60 -16.64
C ALA A 67 0.24 -9.51 -16.89
N LYS A 68 1.38 -9.55 -16.19
CA LYS A 68 2.52 -8.64 -16.42
C LYS A 68 3.03 -8.75 -17.86
N ALA A 69 3.19 -9.95 -18.40
CA ALA A 69 3.64 -10.16 -19.78
C ALA A 69 2.66 -9.60 -20.82
N ARG A 70 1.36 -9.65 -20.54
CA ARG A 70 0.30 -9.11 -21.42
C ARG A 70 0.16 -7.60 -21.32
N SER A 71 0.25 -7.05 -20.12
CA SER A 71 0.06 -5.62 -19.86
C SER A 71 1.34 -4.80 -20.04
N ASN A 72 2.50 -5.46 -20.06
CA ASN A 72 3.81 -4.83 -19.98
C ASN A 72 3.94 -3.92 -18.74
N ALA A 73 3.25 -4.28 -17.65
CA ALA A 73 3.32 -3.54 -16.39
C ALA A 73 4.71 -3.66 -15.75
N LYS A 74 5.16 -2.59 -15.11
CA LYS A 74 6.30 -2.67 -14.18
C LYS A 74 5.85 -3.29 -12.86
N MET A 75 6.76 -3.99 -12.18
CA MET A 75 6.51 -4.66 -10.92
C MET A 75 7.55 -4.22 -9.89
N ILE A 76 7.10 -3.60 -8.81
CA ILE A 76 7.91 -3.16 -7.70
C ILE A 76 7.56 -3.99 -6.48
N ILE A 77 8.56 -4.57 -5.82
CA ILE A 77 8.40 -5.31 -4.57
C ILE A 77 8.98 -4.49 -3.43
N ILE A 78 8.18 -4.22 -2.41
CA ILE A 78 8.56 -3.53 -1.19
C ILE A 78 8.50 -4.55 -0.06
N ASP A 79 9.66 -5.08 0.33
CA ASP A 79 9.74 -6.13 1.35
C ASP A 79 11.14 -6.12 1.99
N PRO A 80 11.28 -6.18 3.34
CA PRO A 80 12.58 -6.34 3.98
C PRO A 80 13.35 -7.59 3.52
N ARG A 81 12.65 -8.62 3.03
CA ARG A 81 13.22 -9.85 2.52
C ARG A 81 13.06 -9.93 1.01
N TYR A 82 14.14 -10.31 0.34
CA TYR A 82 14.04 -10.78 -1.04
C TYR A 82 13.41 -12.17 -1.04
N ASN A 83 12.12 -12.22 -1.32
CA ASN A 83 11.28 -13.41 -1.15
C ASN A 83 11.06 -14.15 -2.48
N ASP A 84 10.48 -15.35 -2.44
CA ASP A 84 10.33 -16.18 -3.64
C ASP A 84 9.41 -15.58 -4.71
N THR A 85 8.60 -14.57 -4.38
CA THR A 85 7.81 -13.83 -5.38
C THR A 85 8.72 -12.96 -6.24
N GLY A 86 9.67 -12.28 -5.59
CA GLY A 86 10.67 -11.46 -6.24
C GLY A 86 11.85 -12.24 -6.80
N ALA A 87 11.75 -13.52 -7.14
CA ALA A 87 12.90 -14.27 -7.67
C ALA A 87 13.27 -13.87 -9.12
N GLY A 88 13.62 -12.59 -9.36
CA GLY A 88 13.98 -12.00 -10.65
C GLY A 88 12.79 -11.66 -11.55
N ARG A 89 11.58 -11.59 -10.99
CA ARG A 89 10.33 -11.30 -11.73
C ARG A 89 9.94 -9.83 -11.69
N GLU A 90 10.40 -9.15 -10.66
CA GLU A 90 10.26 -7.73 -10.39
C GLU A 90 11.20 -6.91 -11.28
N ASP A 91 10.81 -5.67 -11.50
CA ASP A 91 11.66 -4.65 -12.12
C ASP A 91 12.47 -3.90 -11.06
N GLU A 92 11.95 -3.81 -9.83
CA GLU A 92 12.63 -3.17 -8.70
C GLU A 92 12.26 -3.87 -7.38
N TRP A 93 13.25 -4.07 -6.52
CA TRP A 93 13.05 -4.49 -5.13
C TRP A 93 13.56 -3.41 -4.18
N ILE A 94 12.69 -2.98 -3.27
CA ILE A 94 12.95 -1.96 -2.27
C ILE A 94 13.02 -2.63 -0.88
N PRO A 95 14.24 -2.83 -0.33
CA PRO A 95 14.44 -3.44 0.98
C PRO A 95 14.15 -2.44 2.11
N ILE A 96 12.88 -2.30 2.50
CA ILE A 96 12.52 -1.44 3.62
C ILE A 96 12.93 -2.04 4.96
N ARG A 97 13.16 -1.20 5.97
CA ARG A 97 13.27 -1.67 7.34
C ARG A 97 11.91 -2.20 7.83
N PRO A 98 11.85 -3.35 8.53
CA PRO A 98 10.59 -3.88 9.05
C PRO A 98 9.82 -2.84 9.89
N GLY A 99 8.51 -2.71 9.64
CA GLY A 99 7.62 -1.80 10.37
C GLY A 99 7.71 -0.34 9.93
N THR A 100 8.27 -0.04 8.76
CA THR A 100 8.44 1.33 8.26
C THR A 100 7.63 1.65 7.00
N ASP A 101 6.71 0.78 6.62
CA ASP A 101 5.80 0.91 5.48
C ASP A 101 5.02 2.24 5.52
N ALA A 102 4.51 2.61 6.70
CA ALA A 102 3.78 3.86 6.87
C ALA A 102 4.64 5.10 6.60
N ALA A 103 5.94 5.05 6.91
CA ALA A 103 6.85 6.16 6.60
C ALA A 103 7.08 6.27 5.08
N LEU A 104 7.29 5.13 4.41
CA LEU A 104 7.44 5.10 2.94
C LEU A 104 6.18 5.62 2.24
N VAL A 105 5.00 5.08 2.58
CA VAL A 105 3.71 5.50 1.99
C VAL A 105 3.44 6.98 2.26
N SER A 106 3.77 7.49 3.45
CA SER A 106 3.61 8.92 3.75
C SER A 106 4.50 9.81 2.88
N ALA A 107 5.72 9.38 2.57
CA ALA A 107 6.60 10.09 1.64
C ALA A 107 6.15 10.03 0.19
N LEU A 108 5.65 8.88 -0.27
CA LEU A 108 5.03 8.79 -1.59
C LEU A 108 3.85 9.75 -1.70
N ALA A 109 2.98 9.79 -0.69
CA ALA A 109 1.87 10.72 -0.62
C ALA A 109 2.34 12.18 -0.62
N TYR A 110 3.41 12.51 0.11
CA TYR A 110 3.99 13.86 0.11
C TYR A 110 4.39 14.30 -1.30
N VAL A 111 5.13 13.47 -2.03
CA VAL A 111 5.54 13.76 -3.42
C VAL A 111 4.32 13.90 -4.33
N MET A 112 3.36 12.97 -4.25
CA MET A 112 2.14 13.04 -5.07
C MET A 112 1.34 14.33 -4.82
N ILE A 113 1.28 14.79 -3.58
CA ILE A 113 0.57 16.03 -3.22
C ILE A 113 1.34 17.26 -3.71
N GLN A 114 2.66 17.31 -3.49
CA GLN A 114 3.50 18.46 -3.88
C GLN A 114 3.61 18.62 -5.39
N GLU A 115 3.72 17.51 -6.12
CA GLU A 115 3.82 17.50 -7.58
C GLU A 115 2.46 17.49 -8.29
N ASN A 116 1.36 17.60 -7.53
CA ASN A 116 0.00 17.64 -8.05
C ASN A 116 -0.37 16.41 -8.93
N LEU A 117 0.04 15.22 -8.48
CA LEU A 117 -0.22 13.93 -9.13
C LEU A 117 -1.50 13.24 -8.62
N VAL A 118 -2.17 13.86 -7.65
CA VAL A 118 -3.42 13.34 -7.06
C VAL A 118 -4.63 13.61 -7.96
N ASP A 119 -5.57 12.67 -8.03
CA ASP A 119 -6.86 12.88 -8.68
C ASP A 119 -7.80 13.65 -7.75
N GLN A 120 -7.71 14.98 -7.79
CA GLN A 120 -8.50 15.84 -6.91
C GLN A 120 -10.03 15.67 -7.11
N PRO A 121 -10.58 15.59 -8.34
CA PRO A 121 -12.00 15.31 -8.54
C PRO A 121 -12.48 14.01 -7.90
N PHE A 122 -11.67 12.94 -7.96
CA PHE A 122 -11.98 11.69 -7.27
C PHE A 122 -12.03 11.89 -5.75
N LEU A 123 -11.00 12.53 -5.20
CA LEU A 123 -10.88 12.78 -3.76
C LEU A 123 -12.02 13.65 -3.22
N ASP A 124 -12.38 14.72 -3.94
CA ASP A 124 -13.49 15.62 -3.56
C ASP A 124 -14.84 14.90 -3.52
N LYS A 125 -15.02 13.85 -4.35
CA LYS A 125 -16.29 13.14 -4.50
C LYS A 125 -16.42 11.89 -3.63
N TYR A 126 -15.32 11.17 -3.42
CA TYR A 126 -15.35 9.82 -2.86
C TYR A 126 -14.56 9.68 -1.54
N CYS A 127 -13.87 10.73 -1.09
CA CYS A 127 -13.09 10.68 0.15
C CYS A 127 -13.60 11.68 1.19
N VAL A 128 -13.46 11.31 2.46
CA VAL A 128 -13.75 12.15 3.62
C VAL A 128 -12.46 12.44 4.34
N GLY A 129 -12.22 13.71 4.68
CA GLY A 129 -11.06 14.15 5.47
C GLY A 129 -9.73 14.16 4.72
N TYR A 130 -9.73 14.19 3.38
CA TYR A 130 -8.49 14.35 2.60
C TYR A 130 -7.91 15.76 2.78
N ASP A 131 -8.74 16.78 2.59
CA ASP A 131 -8.43 18.20 2.72
C ASP A 131 -9.54 18.95 3.46
N GLU A 132 -9.41 20.27 3.65
CA GLU A 132 -10.43 21.05 4.36
C GLU A 132 -11.82 21.04 3.70
N LYS A 133 -11.93 20.76 2.40
CA LYS A 133 -13.24 20.69 1.72
C LYS A 133 -14.00 19.42 2.09
N THR A 134 -13.25 18.34 2.28
CA THR A 134 -13.78 17.00 2.55
C THR A 134 -13.78 16.68 4.05
N LEU A 135 -13.26 17.58 4.89
CA LEU A 135 -13.20 17.42 6.34
C LEU A 135 -14.60 17.64 6.99
N PRO A 136 -15.04 16.75 7.90
CA PRO A 136 -16.26 16.95 8.68
C PRO A 136 -16.25 18.26 9.48
N THR A 137 -17.40 18.91 9.62
CA THR A 137 -17.50 20.26 10.22
C THR A 137 -17.18 20.31 11.71
N ASP A 138 -17.22 19.17 12.40
CA ASP A 138 -16.87 19.01 13.82
C ASP A 138 -15.39 18.66 14.04
N ALA A 139 -14.64 18.39 12.97
CA ALA A 139 -13.22 18.09 13.07
C ALA A 139 -12.37 19.38 13.25
N PRO A 140 -11.23 19.30 13.94
CA PRO A 140 -10.34 20.44 14.12
C PRO A 140 -9.76 20.91 12.78
N LYS A 141 -9.54 22.22 12.65
CA LYS A 141 -8.82 22.81 11.51
C LYS A 141 -7.46 22.12 11.33
N ASN A 142 -7.06 21.86 10.08
CA ASN A 142 -5.89 21.06 9.71
C ASN A 142 -5.92 19.60 10.24
N GLY A 143 -7.09 19.09 10.64
CA GLY A 143 -7.27 17.70 11.06
C GLY A 143 -7.32 16.69 9.90
N HIS A 144 -7.21 17.16 8.66
CA HIS A 144 -7.29 16.35 7.45
C HIS A 144 -5.94 15.70 7.07
N TYR A 145 -6.01 14.64 6.28
CA TYR A 145 -4.85 13.83 5.86
C TYR A 145 -3.76 14.67 5.17
N LYS A 146 -4.14 15.55 4.25
CA LYS A 146 -3.20 16.42 3.52
C LYS A 146 -2.40 17.34 4.47
N ALA A 147 -2.98 17.82 5.57
CA ALA A 147 -2.26 18.64 6.54
C ALA A 147 -1.26 17.81 7.33
N TYR A 148 -1.62 16.59 7.73
CA TYR A 148 -0.68 15.65 8.36
C TYR A 148 0.52 15.35 7.46
N ILE A 149 0.28 15.04 6.17
CA ILE A 149 1.37 14.73 5.23
C ILE A 149 2.29 15.93 4.99
N LEU A 150 1.72 17.12 4.83
CA LEU A 150 2.49 18.35 4.56
C LEU A 150 3.12 18.98 5.81
N GLY A 151 2.85 18.45 7.01
CA GLY A 151 3.38 18.97 8.27
C GLY A 151 2.62 20.18 8.83
N TYR A 152 1.40 20.43 8.36
CA TYR A 152 0.49 21.45 8.89
C TYR A 152 -0.46 20.92 9.98
N GLY A 153 -0.42 19.61 10.24
CA GLY A 153 -1.16 18.95 11.31
C GLY A 153 -0.47 19.07 12.67
N ASN A 154 -0.98 18.33 13.65
CA ASN A 154 -0.58 18.45 15.06
C ASN A 154 0.89 18.12 15.35
N ASP A 155 1.52 17.27 14.54
CA ASP A 155 2.91 16.88 14.76
C ASP A 155 3.93 17.86 14.16
N GLY A 156 3.49 18.80 13.31
CA GLY A 156 4.35 19.80 12.68
C GLY A 156 5.44 19.24 11.76
N ILE A 157 5.36 17.97 11.35
CA ILE A 157 6.43 17.29 10.61
C ILE A 157 5.96 16.94 9.20
N ALA A 158 6.57 17.58 8.20
CA ALA A 158 6.37 17.21 6.80
C ALA A 158 6.94 15.81 6.53
N LYS A 159 6.16 14.96 5.86
CA LYS A 159 6.53 13.58 5.55
C LYS A 159 7.38 13.49 4.29
N THR A 160 8.47 14.26 4.22
CA THR A 160 9.32 14.30 3.02
C THR A 160 10.03 12.96 2.77
N PRO A 161 10.54 12.70 1.54
CA PRO A 161 11.39 11.54 1.27
C PRO A 161 12.60 11.45 2.21
N GLU A 162 13.23 12.56 2.58
CA GLU A 162 14.38 12.59 3.50
C GLU A 162 13.96 12.25 4.94
N TRP A 163 12.78 12.70 5.36
CA TRP A 163 12.19 12.30 6.63
C TRP A 163 11.95 10.79 6.64
N ALA A 164 11.34 10.25 5.58
CA ALA A 164 11.09 8.83 5.46
C ALA A 164 12.42 8.06 5.47
N ALA A 165 13.41 8.46 4.67
CA ALA A 165 14.72 7.80 4.58
C ALA A 165 15.42 7.68 5.95
N LYS A 166 15.31 8.71 6.80
CA LYS A 166 15.82 8.64 8.18
C LYS A 166 15.10 7.62 9.06
N ASN A 167 13.81 7.40 8.81
CA ASN A 167 12.96 6.49 9.57
C ASN A 167 12.97 5.04 9.01
N HIS A 168 13.15 4.85 7.69
CA HIS A 168 13.16 3.53 7.04
C HIS A 168 14.53 3.05 6.54
N GLY A 169 15.55 3.91 6.52
CA GLY A 169 16.94 3.54 6.22
C GLY A 169 17.31 3.39 4.73
N TYR A 170 16.43 3.76 3.80
CA TYR A 170 16.70 3.74 2.35
C TYR A 170 16.78 5.17 1.81
N SER A 171 17.97 5.63 1.44
CA SER A 171 18.15 6.83 0.64
C SER A 171 18.13 6.41 -0.83
N GLY A 172 17.09 6.79 -1.58
CA GLY A 172 16.92 6.36 -2.97
C GLY A 172 18.17 6.57 -3.83
N GLY A 173 18.58 5.51 -4.53
CA GLY A 173 19.33 5.51 -5.79
C GLY A 173 20.64 6.30 -5.87
N GLU A 174 21.74 5.68 -5.45
CA GLU A 174 23.01 5.74 -6.20
C GLU A 174 23.46 4.29 -6.47
N ASN A 175 23.69 3.98 -7.76
CA ASN A 175 24.16 2.70 -8.32
C ASN A 175 23.08 1.61 -8.53
N TYR A 176 22.48 1.60 -9.72
CA TYR A 176 22.82 0.65 -10.80
C TYR A 176 22.59 1.31 -12.16
#